data_AF-A0A937Z7Y5-F1
#
_entry.id   AF-A0A937Z7Y5-F1
#
_cell.length_a   1.000
_cell.length_b   1.000
_cell.length_c   1.000
_cell.angle_alpha   90.00
_cell.angle_beta   90.00
_cell.angle_gamma   90.00
#
_symmetry.space_group_name_H-M   'P 1'
#
loop_
_entity.id
_entity.type
_entity.pdbx_description
1 polymer ?
#
loop_
_entity_poly.entity_id
_entity_poly.type
_entity_poly.pdbx_seq_one_letter_code
_entity_poly.pdbx_strand_id
1 'polypeptide(L)'
;MKPKSPPATVLVAMAKLNERLAEAESDPGAAAERRGQAERHRRDAAEAAVADWPEAIRVQMEAALHDQAELLEETQKMMAAWTRRRQEAMESGFRTLQKLSASRDVAEMAAAYSEWLSSSMGRIMADMEAAQEGAMRLASLGQQTMSAMSPKNPAGAGKKPRPG
;
A
#
# COMPACT_ATOMS: atom_id res chain seq x y z
N MET A 1 24.16 -26.89 40.00
CA MET A 1 23.21 -25.80 39.62
C MET A 1 21.90 -26.04 40.35
N LYS A 2 21.39 -25.06 41.12
CA LYS A 2 20.10 -25.19 41.82
C LYS A 2 18.97 -24.65 40.92
N PRO A 3 17.84 -25.36 40.75
CA PRO A 3 16.72 -24.85 39.97
C PRO A 3 16.12 -23.61 40.67
N LYS A 4 15.87 -22.54 39.91
CA LYS A 4 15.17 -21.35 40.41
C LYS A 4 13.69 -21.69 40.61
N SER A 5 13.15 -21.36 41.77
CA SER A 5 11.71 -21.51 42.04
C SER A 5 10.87 -20.64 41.11
N PRO A 6 9.68 -21.14 40.69
CA PRO A 6 8.77 -20.35 39.86
C PRO A 6 8.24 -19.13 40.62
N PRO A 7 8.00 -18.00 39.91
CA PRO A 7 7.49 -16.78 40.51
C PRO A 7 6.06 -16.97 41.05
N ALA A 8 5.74 -16.30 42.16
CA ALA A 8 4.48 -16.46 42.91
C ALA A 8 3.21 -16.29 42.05
N THR A 9 3.25 -15.44 41.03
CA THR A 9 2.13 -15.23 40.09
C THR A 9 1.77 -16.50 39.31
N VAL A 10 2.75 -17.35 38.99
CA VAL A 10 2.52 -18.62 38.30
C VAL A 10 1.85 -19.62 39.23
N LEU A 11 2.25 -19.65 40.51
CA LEU A 11 1.63 -20.55 41.51
C LEU A 11 0.16 -20.18 41.77
N VAL A 12 -0.18 -18.89 41.84
CA VAL A 12 -1.57 -18.43 41.99
C VAL A 12 -2.41 -18.76 40.76
N ALA A 13 -1.84 -18.62 39.56
CA ALA A 13 -2.53 -19.00 38.33
C ALA A 13 -2.79 -20.51 38.27
N MET A 14 -1.82 -21.34 38.65
CA MET A 14 -1.97 -22.80 38.69
C MET A 14 -2.97 -23.24 39.75
N ALA A 15 -2.99 -22.61 40.93
CA ALA A 15 -3.97 -22.91 41.98
C ALA A 15 -5.41 -22.62 41.51
N LYS A 16 -5.64 -21.46 40.90
CA LYS A 16 -6.95 -21.12 40.32
C LYS A 16 -7.36 -22.05 39.17
N LEU A 17 -6.40 -22.57 38.43
CA LEU A 17 -6.65 -23.51 37.34
C LEU A 17 -7.05 -24.88 37.88
N ASN A 18 -6.39 -25.35 38.95
CA ASN A 18 -6.72 -26.59 39.64
C ASN A 18 -8.07 -26.51 40.35
N GLU A 19 -8.42 -25.38 40.95
CA GLU A 19 -9.73 -25.16 41.57
C GLU A 19 -10.86 -25.21 40.52
N ARG A 20 -10.65 -24.58 39.36
CA ARG A 20 -11.59 -24.66 38.23
C ARG A 20 -11.70 -26.05 37.61
N LEU A 21 -10.63 -26.84 37.65
CA LEU A 21 -10.65 -28.25 37.22
C LEU A 21 -11.45 -29.11 38.20
N ALA A 22 -11.26 -28.92 39.51
CA ALA A 22 -12.03 -29.63 40.53
C ALA A 22 -13.53 -29.28 40.49
N GLU A 23 -13.87 -28.01 40.25
CA GLU A 23 -15.26 -27.56 40.05
C GLU A 23 -15.88 -28.13 38.76
N ALA A 24 -15.07 -28.32 37.71
CA ALA A 24 -15.53 -28.91 36.45
C ALA A 24 -15.75 -30.44 36.56
N GLU A 25 -15.04 -31.11 37.46
CA GLU A 25 -15.22 -32.55 37.74
C GLU A 25 -16.44 -32.85 38.62
N SER A 26 -16.88 -31.88 39.45
CA SER A 26 -18.03 -32.04 40.36
C SER A 26 -19.39 -32.06 39.64
N ASP A 27 -19.51 -31.42 38.47
CA ASP A 27 -20.74 -31.39 37.68
C ASP A 27 -20.45 -31.53 36.16
N PRO A 28 -20.35 -32.77 35.64
CA PRO A 28 -20.10 -33.01 34.22
C PRO A 28 -21.25 -32.51 33.33
N GLY A 29 -22.47 -32.39 33.84
CA GLY A 29 -23.63 -31.88 33.10
C GLY A 29 -23.49 -30.39 32.81
N ALA A 30 -23.17 -29.59 33.82
CA ALA A 30 -22.93 -28.15 33.66
C ALA A 30 -21.68 -27.85 32.81
N ALA A 31 -20.67 -28.72 32.82
CA ALA A 31 -19.50 -28.59 31.94
C ALA A 31 -19.87 -28.85 30.45
N ALA A 32 -20.67 -29.88 30.18
CA ALA A 32 -21.15 -30.20 28.83
C ALA A 32 -22.06 -29.09 28.28
N GLU A 33 -22.95 -28.53 29.11
CA GLU A 33 -23.84 -27.44 28.69
C GLU A 33 -23.07 -26.16 28.35
N ARG A 34 -22.09 -25.78 29.18
CA ARG A 34 -21.21 -24.62 28.91
C ARG A 34 -20.40 -24.80 27.63
N ARG A 35 -19.91 -26.01 27.36
CA ARG A 35 -19.23 -26.32 26.09
C ARG A 35 -20.18 -26.18 24.89
N GLY A 36 -21.39 -26.74 25.00
CA GLY A 36 -22.41 -26.63 23.95
C GLY A 36 -22.85 -25.19 23.68
N GLN A 37 -23.00 -24.36 24.72
CA GLN A 37 -23.28 -22.92 24.56
C GLN A 37 -22.11 -22.19 23.90
N ALA A 38 -20.87 -22.47 24.31
CA ALA A 38 -19.68 -21.86 23.69
C ALA A 38 -19.53 -22.24 22.21
N GLU A 39 -19.83 -23.50 21.85
CA GLU A 39 -19.81 -23.95 20.46
C GLU A 39 -20.90 -23.29 19.61
N ARG A 40 -22.12 -23.12 20.14
CA ARG A 40 -23.19 -22.37 19.48
C ARG A 40 -22.78 -20.92 19.23
N HIS A 41 -22.29 -20.23 20.25
CA HIS A 41 -21.80 -18.85 20.08
C HIS A 41 -20.65 -18.74 19.07
N ARG A 42 -19.72 -19.71 19.04
CA ARG A 42 -18.65 -19.75 18.04
C ARG A 42 -19.20 -19.96 16.63
N ARG A 43 -20.22 -20.81 16.48
CA ARG A 43 -20.88 -21.07 15.19
C ARG A 43 -21.66 -19.85 14.71
N ASP A 44 -22.46 -19.25 15.57
CA ASP A 44 -23.24 -18.05 15.23
C ASP A 44 -22.32 -16.89 14.83
N ALA A 45 -21.19 -16.72 15.54
CA ALA A 45 -20.18 -15.73 15.18
C ALA A 45 -19.49 -16.03 13.84
N ALA A 46 -19.26 -17.31 13.51
CA ALA A 46 -18.70 -17.70 12.22
C ALA A 46 -19.70 -17.50 11.07
N GLU A 47 -20.98 -17.84 11.29
CA GLU A 47 -22.05 -17.62 10.30
C GLU A 47 -22.27 -16.12 10.05
N ALA A 48 -22.24 -15.28 11.10
CA ALA A 48 -22.29 -13.83 10.95
C ALA A 48 -21.09 -13.27 10.17
N ALA A 49 -19.87 -13.75 10.45
CA ALA A 49 -18.67 -13.33 9.72
C ALA A 49 -18.70 -13.73 8.24
N VAL A 50 -19.30 -14.88 7.90
CA VAL A 50 -19.49 -15.33 6.52
C VAL A 50 -20.58 -14.53 5.81
N ALA A 51 -21.63 -14.11 6.53
CA ALA A 51 -22.71 -13.29 5.96
C ALA A 51 -22.21 -11.89 5.53
N ASP A 52 -21.25 -11.31 6.24
CA ASP A 52 -20.66 -9.99 5.93
C ASP A 52 -19.55 -10.06 4.86
N TRP A 53 -19.10 -11.27 4.52
CA TRP A 53 -17.99 -11.49 3.59
C TRP A 53 -18.21 -10.91 2.18
N PRO A 54 -19.41 -11.03 1.55
CA PRO A 54 -19.64 -10.47 0.22
C PRO A 54 -19.52 -8.95 0.19
N GLU A 55 -20.01 -8.27 1.23
CA GLU A 55 -19.93 -6.81 1.34
C GLU A 55 -18.49 -6.34 1.57
N ALA A 56 -17.76 -7.03 2.45
CA ALA A 56 -16.34 -6.76 2.68
C ALA A 56 -15.49 -6.96 1.42
N ILE A 57 -15.78 -7.98 0.61
CA ILE A 57 -15.13 -8.17 -0.70
C ILE A 57 -15.52 -7.03 -1.65
N ARG A 58 -16.81 -6.69 -1.73
CA ARG A 58 -17.29 -5.64 -2.64
C ARG A 58 -16.61 -4.30 -2.38
N VAL A 59 -16.55 -3.87 -1.13
CA VAL A 59 -15.87 -2.63 -0.73
C VAL A 59 -14.37 -2.66 -1.08
N GLN A 60 -13.70 -3.80 -0.86
CA GLN A 60 -12.30 -3.96 -1.24
C GLN A 60 -12.09 -3.91 -2.76
N MET A 61 -12.98 -4.53 -3.54
CA MET A 61 -12.92 -4.49 -5.00
C MET A 61 -13.19 -3.09 -5.56
N GLU A 62 -14.19 -2.38 -5.03
CA GLU A 62 -14.49 -1.00 -5.41
C GLU A 62 -13.30 -0.07 -5.14
N ALA A 63 -12.68 -0.19 -3.96
CA ALA A 63 -11.46 0.56 -3.62
C ALA A 63 -10.30 0.22 -4.57
N ALA A 64 -10.05 -1.07 -4.84
CA ALA A 64 -8.99 -1.50 -5.73
C ALA A 64 -9.20 -1.01 -7.19
N LEU A 65 -10.44 -0.99 -7.67
CA LEU A 65 -10.77 -0.47 -9.00
C LEU A 65 -10.57 1.05 -9.08
N HIS A 66 -10.92 1.78 -8.02
CA HIS A 66 -10.69 3.21 -7.94
C HIS A 66 -9.19 3.53 -8.00
N ASP A 67 -8.39 2.86 -7.18
CA ASP A 67 -6.92 3.01 -7.17
C ASP A 67 -6.29 2.67 -8.53
N GLN A 68 -6.76 1.62 -9.20
CA GLN A 68 -6.31 1.28 -10.56
C GLN A 68 -6.65 2.37 -11.57
N ALA A 69 -7.83 2.99 -11.46
CA ALA A 69 -8.23 4.08 -12.33
C ALA A 69 -7.33 5.31 -12.14
N GLU A 70 -7.03 5.70 -10.90
CA GLU A 70 -6.12 6.81 -10.60
C GLU A 70 -4.71 6.55 -11.13
N LEU A 71 -4.19 5.33 -10.94
CA LEU A 71 -2.88 4.93 -11.44
C LEU A 71 -2.79 5.03 -12.97
N LEU A 72 -3.82 4.57 -13.67
CA LEU A 72 -3.90 4.65 -15.13
C LEU A 72 -4.01 6.10 -15.60
N GLU A 73 -4.79 6.93 -14.92
CA GLU A 73 -4.94 8.35 -15.25
C GLU A 73 -3.60 9.10 -15.12
N GLU A 74 -2.87 8.90 -14.02
CA GLU A 74 -1.55 9.51 -13.82
C GLU A 74 -0.53 9.01 -14.85
N THR A 75 -0.57 7.72 -15.17
CA THR A 75 0.28 7.15 -16.23
C THR A 75 -0.03 7.77 -17.59
N GLN A 76 -1.31 7.96 -17.92
CA GLN A 76 -1.73 8.60 -19.17
C GLN A 76 -1.26 10.06 -19.24
N LYS A 77 -1.40 10.83 -18.15
CA LYS A 77 -0.89 12.21 -18.06
C LYS A 77 0.61 12.28 -18.29
N MET A 78 1.37 11.39 -17.65
CA MET A 78 2.83 11.31 -17.82
C MET A 78 3.20 10.99 -19.27
N MET A 79 2.55 10.00 -19.89
CA MET A 79 2.80 9.63 -21.28
C MET A 79 2.43 10.74 -22.28
N ALA A 80 1.33 11.45 -22.04
CA ALA A 80 0.92 12.58 -22.86
C ALA A 80 1.95 13.73 -22.78
N ALA A 81 2.40 14.08 -21.58
CA ALA A 81 3.41 15.10 -21.36
C ALA A 81 4.74 14.72 -22.02
N TRP A 82 5.18 13.47 -21.86
CA TRP A 82 6.39 12.94 -22.51
C TRP A 82 6.31 13.04 -24.03
N THR A 83 5.20 12.58 -24.62
CA THR A 83 5.00 12.57 -26.08
C THR A 83 5.03 13.98 -26.65
N ARG A 84 4.36 14.93 -25.99
CA ARG A 84 4.38 16.34 -26.38
C ARG A 84 5.80 16.91 -26.37
N ARG A 85 6.57 16.68 -25.31
CA ARG A 85 7.95 17.19 -25.21
C ARG A 85 8.87 16.57 -26.28
N ARG A 86 8.65 15.30 -26.65
CA ARG A 86 9.36 14.66 -27.77
C ARG A 86 9.00 15.31 -29.11
N GLN A 87 7.73 15.66 -29.35
CA GLN A 87 7.33 16.40 -30.55
C GLN A 87 8.00 17.77 -30.60
N GLU A 88 7.97 18.53 -29.51
CA GLU A 88 8.63 19.84 -29.41
C GLU A 88 10.15 19.75 -29.66
N ALA A 89 10.81 18.70 -29.15
CA ALA A 89 12.23 18.45 -29.40
C ALA A 89 12.53 18.14 -30.88
N MET A 90 11.69 17.33 -31.53
CA MET A 90 11.81 17.04 -32.97
C MET A 90 11.62 18.30 -33.81
N GLU A 91 10.55 19.08 -33.55
CA GLU A 91 10.31 20.33 -34.26
C GLU A 91 11.47 21.32 -34.12
N SER A 92 12.01 21.46 -32.91
CA SER A 92 13.18 22.29 -32.65
C SER A 92 14.40 21.81 -33.43
N GLY A 93 14.64 20.49 -33.48
CA GLY A 93 15.72 19.91 -34.28
C GLY A 93 15.56 20.17 -35.77
N PHE A 94 14.36 19.98 -36.32
CA PHE A 94 14.09 20.27 -37.73
C PHE A 94 14.30 21.75 -38.08
N ARG A 95 13.83 22.67 -37.24
CA ARG A 95 14.06 24.12 -37.45
C ARG A 95 15.54 24.45 -37.46
N THR A 96 16.33 23.86 -36.56
CA THR A 96 17.79 24.05 -36.55
C THR A 96 18.43 23.47 -37.80
N LEU A 97 18.08 22.25 -38.22
CA LEU A 97 18.59 21.66 -39.45
C LEU A 97 18.26 22.51 -40.68
N GLN A 98 17.07 23.09 -40.75
CA GLN A 98 16.71 24.05 -41.81
C GLN A 98 17.63 25.28 -41.80
N LYS A 99 17.84 25.91 -40.64
CA LYS A 99 18.78 27.04 -40.49
C LYS A 99 20.19 26.66 -40.96
N LEU A 100 20.69 25.50 -40.52
CA LEU A 100 22.02 25.00 -40.89
C LEU A 100 22.13 24.75 -42.40
N SER A 101 21.10 24.15 -43.01
CA SER A 101 21.10 23.88 -44.45
C SER A 101 21.01 25.13 -45.34
N ALA A 102 20.42 26.20 -44.81
CA ALA A 102 20.23 27.46 -45.54
C ALA A 102 21.42 28.42 -45.40
N SER A 103 22.18 28.33 -44.30
CA SER A 103 23.33 29.20 -44.07
C SER A 103 24.53 28.80 -44.94
N ARG A 104 25.32 29.80 -45.33
CA ARG A 104 26.64 29.61 -45.97
C ARG A 104 27.78 30.04 -45.05
N ASP A 105 27.46 30.59 -43.89
CA ASP A 105 28.42 31.08 -42.92
C ASP A 105 28.60 30.07 -41.78
N VAL A 106 29.84 29.64 -41.58
CA VAL A 106 30.22 28.70 -40.51
C VAL A 106 29.91 29.27 -39.12
N ALA A 107 30.04 30.58 -38.93
CA ALA A 107 29.75 31.23 -37.65
C ALA A 107 28.25 31.18 -37.32
N GLU A 108 27.38 31.45 -38.29
CA GLU A 108 25.93 31.33 -38.15
C GLU A 108 25.52 29.88 -37.87
N MET A 109 26.13 28.91 -38.56
CA MET A 109 25.89 27.49 -38.30
C MET A 109 26.25 27.10 -36.86
N ALA A 110 27.44 27.52 -36.39
CA ALA A 110 27.88 27.25 -35.03
C ALA A 110 26.94 27.87 -33.99
N ALA A 111 26.47 29.10 -34.23
CA ALA A 111 25.50 29.77 -33.36
C ALA A 111 24.16 29.03 -33.30
N ALA A 112 23.60 28.64 -34.45
CA ALA A 112 22.34 27.89 -34.52
C ALA A 112 22.43 26.52 -33.83
N TYR A 113 23.56 25.83 -34.00
CA TYR A 113 23.81 24.56 -33.33
C TYR A 113 23.94 24.72 -31.81
N SER A 114 24.69 25.74 -31.36
CA SER A 114 24.86 26.04 -29.94
C SER A 114 23.53 26.40 -29.26
N GLU A 115 22.70 27.22 -29.92
CA GLU A 115 21.34 27.55 -29.47
C GLU A 115 20.49 26.29 -29.29
N TRP A 116 20.48 25.41 -30.29
CA TRP A 116 19.75 24.15 -30.24
C TRP A 116 20.25 23.21 -29.14
N LEU A 117 21.57 23.10 -28.96
CA LEU A 117 22.17 22.24 -27.95
C LEU A 117 21.81 22.73 -26.54
N SER A 118 21.95 24.04 -26.29
CA SER A 118 21.57 24.66 -25.01
C SER A 118 20.08 24.44 -24.69
N SER A 119 19.20 24.69 -25.67
CA SER A 119 17.77 24.42 -25.55
C SER A 119 17.47 22.93 -25.30
N SER A 120 18.20 22.03 -25.95
CA SER A 120 18.05 20.58 -25.77
C SER A 120 18.45 20.11 -24.38
N MET A 121 19.54 20.64 -23.83
CA MET A 121 19.95 20.36 -22.46
C MET A 121 18.92 20.85 -21.44
N GLY A 122 18.35 22.05 -21.64
CA GLY A 122 17.27 22.56 -20.80
C GLY A 122 16.04 21.64 -20.81
N ARG A 123 15.63 21.15 -21.98
CA ARG A 123 14.52 20.18 -22.11
C ARG A 123 14.81 18.85 -21.43
N ILE A 124 16.05 18.33 -21.53
CA ILE A 124 16.44 17.07 -20.87
C ILE A 124 16.36 17.21 -19.35
N MET A 125 16.83 18.34 -18.78
CA MET A 125 16.71 18.57 -17.34
C MET A 125 15.25 18.64 -16.89
N ALA A 126 14.40 19.38 -17.63
CA ALA A 126 12.97 19.42 -17.35
C ALA A 126 12.29 18.03 -17.49
N ASP A 127 12.73 17.21 -18.44
CA ASP A 127 12.28 15.82 -18.57
C ASP A 127 12.66 14.98 -17.36
N MET A 128 13.88 15.12 -16.85
CA MET A 128 14.35 14.41 -15.65
C MET A 128 13.57 14.80 -14.41
N GLU A 129 13.33 16.10 -14.21
CA GLU A 129 12.53 16.61 -13.08
C GLU A 129 11.09 16.08 -13.14
N ALA A 130 10.44 16.17 -14.32
CA ALA A 130 9.09 15.66 -14.50
C ALA A 130 9.00 14.13 -14.33
N ALA A 131 10.02 13.39 -14.78
CA ALA A 131 10.08 11.94 -14.60
C ALA A 131 10.25 11.57 -13.12
N GLN A 132 11.12 12.29 -12.40
CA GLN A 132 11.30 12.10 -10.96
C GLN A 132 10.01 12.40 -10.19
N GLU A 133 9.34 13.50 -10.49
CA GLU A 133 8.06 13.86 -9.87
C GLU A 133 6.98 12.80 -10.17
N GLY A 134 6.85 12.39 -11.43
CA GLY A 134 5.93 11.33 -11.84
C GLY A 134 6.20 10.00 -11.13
N ALA A 135 7.47 9.60 -11.02
CA ALA A 135 7.86 8.39 -10.32
C ALA A 135 7.52 8.45 -8.81
N MET A 136 7.74 9.60 -8.16
CA MET A 136 7.37 9.77 -6.75
C MET A 136 5.86 9.69 -6.53
N ARG A 137 5.05 10.29 -7.43
CA ARG A 137 3.59 10.21 -7.36
C ARG A 137 3.09 8.78 -7.55
N LEU A 138 3.60 8.06 -8.56
CA LEU A 138 3.26 6.66 -8.81
C LEU A 138 3.66 5.76 -7.63
N ALA A 139 4.83 5.98 -7.04
CA ALA A 139 5.27 5.25 -5.85
C ALA A 139 4.35 5.51 -4.65
N SER A 140 3.93 6.77 -4.44
CA SER A 140 2.98 7.15 -3.39
C SER A 140 1.62 6.46 -3.57
N LEU A 141 1.07 6.47 -4.79
CA LEU A 141 -0.17 5.76 -5.12
C LEU A 141 -0.02 4.25 -4.87
N GLY A 142 1.07 3.64 -5.35
CA GLY A 142 1.33 2.21 -5.12
C GLY A 142 1.42 1.86 -3.64
N GLN A 143 2.04 2.71 -2.82
CA GLN A 143 2.09 2.51 -1.36
C GLN A 143 0.71 2.63 -0.71
N GLN A 144 -0.12 3.58 -1.16
CA GLN A 144 -1.49 3.74 -0.67
C GLN A 144 -2.33 2.51 -0.99
N THR A 145 -2.27 2.02 -2.23
CA THR A 145 -2.98 0.81 -2.67
C THR A 145 -2.54 -0.43 -1.90
N MET A 146 -1.23 -0.65 -1.70
CA MET A 146 -0.74 -1.78 -0.88
C MET A 146 -1.16 -1.67 0.59
N SER A 147 -1.26 -0.45 1.12
CA SER A 147 -1.73 -0.21 2.49
C SER A 147 -3.23 -0.47 2.64
N ALA A 148 -4.02 -0.17 1.62
CA ALA A 148 -5.46 -0.44 1.58
C ALA A 148 -5.76 -1.95 1.47
N MET A 149 -4.96 -2.68 0.70
CA MET A 149 -5.11 -4.14 0.54
C MET A 149 -4.54 -4.96 1.71
N SER A 150 -3.71 -4.36 2.57
CA SER A 150 -3.20 -5.09 3.74
C SER A 150 -4.34 -5.35 4.73
N PRO A 151 -4.66 -6.61 5.04
CA PRO A 151 -5.73 -6.92 5.99
C PRO A 151 -5.37 -6.30 7.34
N LYS A 152 -6.12 -5.26 7.76
CA LYS A 152 -6.01 -4.70 9.11
C LYS A 152 -6.35 -5.81 10.07
N ASN A 153 -5.33 -6.40 10.70
CA ASN A 153 -5.47 -7.55 11.57
C ASN A 153 -6.51 -7.24 12.67
N PRO A 154 -7.72 -7.84 12.62
CA PRO A 154 -8.79 -7.52 13.57
C PRO A 154 -8.47 -8.02 14.99
N ALA A 155 -7.43 -8.83 15.16
CA ALA A 155 -7.02 -9.39 16.44
C ALA A 155 -6.50 -8.38 17.48
N GLY A 156 -6.31 -7.10 17.11
CA GLY A 156 -5.83 -6.05 18.02
C GLY A 156 -6.90 -5.39 18.90
N ALA A 157 -8.18 -5.46 18.54
CA ALA A 157 -9.24 -4.69 19.20
C ALA A 157 -9.68 -5.20 20.59
N GLY A 158 -9.13 -6.33 21.05
CA GLY A 158 -9.56 -6.99 22.29
C GLY A 158 -8.72 -6.74 23.55
N LYS A 159 -7.57 -6.05 23.48
CA LYS A 159 -6.77 -5.79 24.68
C LYS A 159 -7.37 -4.62 25.46
N LYS A 160 -8.34 -4.91 26.35
CA LYS A 160 -8.75 -3.99 27.42
C LYS A 160 -7.49 -3.51 28.17
N PRO A 161 -7.31 -2.20 28.37
CA PRO A 161 -6.22 -1.69 29.19
C PRO A 161 -6.34 -2.29 30.60
N ARG A 162 -5.26 -2.90 31.07
CA ARG A 162 -5.18 -3.40 32.45
C ARG A 162 -5.19 -2.17 33.38
N PRO A 163 -6.14 -2.04 34.31
CA PRO A 163 -6.06 -0.99 35.31
C PRO A 163 -4.86 -1.27 36.23
N GLY A 164 -4.09 -0.21 36.49
CA GLY A 164 -3.00 -0.18 37.48
C GLY A 164 -3.51 0.07 38.89
#